data_AF-A0A7C7IU71-F1
#
_entry.id   AF-A0A7C7IU71-F1
#
_cell.length_a   1.000
_cell.length_b   1.000
_cell.length_c   1.000
_cell.angle_alpha   90.00
_cell.angle_beta   90.00
_cell.angle_gamma   90.00
#
_symmetry.space_group_name_H-M   'P 1'
#
loop_
_entity.id
_entity.type
_entity.pdbx_description
1 polymer ?
#
loop_
_entity_poly.entity_id
_entity_poly.type
_entity_poly.pdbx_seq_one_letter_code
_entity_poly.pdbx_strand_id
1 'polypeptide(L)' 'MTEREKILNSIYAALDEVNEQLPDDQQLEKSPDTVLLGESGKIESIDLVNILVATEENAEEAFG' A
#
# COMPACT_ATOMS: atom_id res chain seq x y z
N MET A 1 14.51 14.65 -4.38
CA MET A 1 13.29 13.87 -4.14
C MET A 1 12.12 14.83 -4.21
N THR A 2 11.22 14.59 -5.16
CA THR A 2 10.00 15.36 -5.37
C THR A 2 8.94 14.94 -4.35
N GLU A 3 7.91 15.77 -4.15
CA GLU A 3 6.78 15.41 -3.25
C GLU A 3 6.08 14.14 -3.73
N ARG A 4 5.92 13.96 -5.05
CA ARG A 4 5.33 12.75 -5.64
C ARG A 4 6.13 11.49 -5.28
N GLU A 5 7.45 11.54 -5.37
CA GLU A 5 8.31 10.40 -4.98
C GLU A 5 8.18 10.09 -3.49
N LYS A 6 8.04 11.12 -2.65
CA LYS A 6 7.85 10.96 -1.21
C LYS A 6 6.50 10.32 -0.88
N ILE A 7 5.43 10.78 -1.51
CA ILE A 7 4.09 10.19 -1.39
C ILE A 7 4.12 8.72 -1.84
N LEU A 8 4.71 8.43 -3.00
CA LEU A 8 4.81 7.06 -3.50
C LEU A 8 5.60 6.15 -2.56
N ASN A 9 6.70 6.65 -1.98
CA ASN A 9 7.48 5.87 -1.03
C ASN A 9 6.69 5.57 0.25
N SER A 10 5.91 6.52 0.78
CA SER A 10 5.03 6.26 1.93
C SER A 10 3.97 5.20 1.62
N ILE A 11 3.37 5.25 0.41
CA ILE A 11 2.40 4.23 -0.03
C ILE A 11 3.07 2.86 -0.19
N TYR A 12 4.28 2.81 -0.75
CA TYR A 12 5.01 1.56 -0.95
C TYR A 12 5.51 0.95 0.35
N ALA A 13 5.87 1.75 1.36
CA ALA A 13 6.20 1.26 2.68
C ALA A 13 4.97 0.60 3.35
N ALA A 14 3.81 1.27 3.31
CA ALA A 14 2.56 0.69 3.77
C ALA A 14 2.19 -0.61 3.02
N LEU A 15 2.44 -0.66 1.71
CA LEU A 15 2.22 -1.86 0.90
C LEU A 15 3.14 -3.01 1.33
N ASP A 16 4.40 -2.72 1.67
CA ASP A 16 5.35 -3.72 2.17
C ASP A 16 4.87 -4.30 3.51
N GLU A 17 4.45 -3.45 4.45
CA GLU A 17 3.94 -3.89 5.76
C GLU A 17 2.72 -4.81 5.65
N VAL A 18 1.79 -4.50 4.74
CA VAL A 18 0.62 -5.36 4.49
C VAL A 18 1.02 -6.64 3.77
N ASN A 19 1.93 -6.56 2.78
CA ASN A 19 2.43 -7.73 2.06
C ASN A 19 3.11 -8.75 2.97
N GLU A 20 3.77 -8.33 4.04
CA GLU A 20 4.37 -9.22 5.05
C GLU A 20 3.33 -10.07 5.80
N GLN A 21 2.08 -9.63 5.82
CA GLN A 21 0.96 -10.33 6.46
C GLN A 21 0.13 -11.14 5.46
N LEU A 22 0.28 -10.88 4.16
CA LEU A 22 -0.43 -11.57 3.10
C LEU A 22 0.27 -12.87 2.68
N PRO A 23 -0.49 -13.90 2.28
CA PRO A 23 0.06 -15.06 1.58
C PRO A 23 0.82 -14.66 0.31
N ASP A 24 1.84 -15.44 -0.06
CA ASP A 24 2.69 -15.16 -1.24
C ASP A 24 1.89 -14.98 -2.55
N ASP A 25 0.76 -15.69 -2.71
CA ASP A 25 -0.10 -15.59 -3.90
C ASP A 25 -0.97 -14.33 -3.93
N GLN A 26 -1.13 -13.65 -2.78
CA GLN A 26 -1.92 -12.43 -2.61
C GLN A 26 -1.08 -11.16 -2.50
N GLN A 27 0.26 -11.27 -2.43
CA GLN A 27 1.13 -10.10 -2.38
C GLN A 27 0.94 -9.18 -3.60
N LEU A 28 0.95 -7.89 -3.29
CA LEU A 28 0.74 -6.77 -4.20
C LEU A 28 2.07 -6.25 -4.75
N GLU A 29 2.10 -5.97 -6.04
CA GLU A 29 3.26 -5.34 -6.67
C GLU A 29 3.33 -3.85 -6.30
N LYS A 30 4.53 -3.34 -6.03
CA LYS A 30 4.80 -1.91 -5.82
C LYS A 30 4.81 -1.14 -7.15
N SER A 31 3.62 -0.95 -7.72
CA SER A 31 3.40 -0.20 -8.96
C SER A 31 2.22 0.76 -8.81
N PRO A 32 2.26 1.96 -9.40
CA PRO A 32 1.10 2.86 -9.44
C PRO A 32 -0.09 2.27 -10.21
N ASP A 33 0.18 1.29 -11.07
CA ASP A 33 -0.81 0.60 -11.90
C ASP A 33 -1.40 -0.64 -11.20
N THR A 34 -0.92 -0.98 -9.98
CA THR A 34 -1.44 -2.12 -9.20
C THR A 34 -2.89 -1.87 -8.80
N VAL A 35 -3.77 -2.79 -9.20
CA VAL A 35 -5.19 -2.75 -8.84
C VAL A 35 -5.37 -3.28 -7.42
N LEU A 36 -5.80 -2.40 -6.51
CA LEU A 36 -6.06 -2.76 -5.12
C LEU A 36 -7.48 -3.30 -4.89
N LEU A 37 -8.47 -2.86 -5.66
CA LEU A 37 -9.87 -3.25 -5.49
C LEU A 37 -10.57 -3.42 -6.85
N GLY A 38 -11.40 -4.45 -6.97
CA GLY A 38 -12.21 -4.73 -8.17
C GLY A 38 -12.05 -6.17 -8.65
N GLU A 39 -12.58 -6.50 -9.83
CA GLU A 39 -12.57 -7.88 -10.37
C GLU A 39 -11.17 -8.48 -10.55
N SER A 40 -10.14 -7.64 -10.66
CA SER A 40 -8.73 -8.06 -10.78
C SER A 40 -7.91 -7.81 -9.50
N GLY A 41 -8.53 -7.33 -8.44
CA GLY A 41 -7.88 -7.13 -7.14
C GLY A 41 -7.62 -8.46 -6.45
N LYS A 42 -6.43 -8.62 -5.86
CA LYS A 42 -6.02 -9.84 -5.15
C LYS A 42 -6.42 -9.88 -3.68
N ILE A 43 -6.90 -8.75 -3.16
CA ILE A 43 -7.10 -8.52 -1.74
C ILE A 43 -8.57 -8.28 -1.42
N GLU A 44 -8.96 -8.58 -0.19
CA GLU A 44 -10.30 -8.38 0.31
C GLU A 44 -10.48 -6.95 0.84
N SER A 45 -11.72 -6.59 1.15
CA SER A 45 -12.04 -5.24 1.67
C SER A 45 -11.29 -4.90 2.97
N ILE A 46 -10.98 -5.91 3.81
CA ILE A 46 -10.25 -5.70 5.07
C ILE A 46 -8.78 -5.37 4.84
N ASP A 47 -8.16 -5.99 3.85
CA ASP A 47 -6.77 -5.74 3.49
C ASP A 47 -6.60 -4.34 2.92
N LEU A 48 -7.58 -3.87 2.13
CA LEU A 48 -7.60 -2.49 1.64
C LEU A 48 -7.63 -1.49 2.80
N VAL A 49 -8.44 -1.74 3.82
CA VAL A 49 -8.49 -0.89 5.01
C VAL A 49 -7.13 -0.88 5.71
N ASN A 50 -6.48 -2.02 5.85
CA ASN A 50 -5.15 -2.11 6.44
C ASN A 50 -4.11 -1.29 5.64
N ILE A 51 -4.15 -1.35 4.31
CA ILE A 51 -3.26 -0.55 3.43
C ILE A 51 -3.51 0.94 3.64
N LEU A 52 -4.77 1.37 3.75
CA LEU A 52 -5.10 2.78 3.96
C LEU A 52 -4.59 3.28 5.32
N VAL A 53 -4.80 2.51 6.40
CA VAL A 53 -4.31 2.86 7.74
C VAL A 53 -2.78 2.95 7.75
N ALA A 54 -2.09 1.94 7.22
CA ALA A 54 -0.62 1.95 7.14
C ALA A 54 -0.12 3.12 6.28
N THR A 55 -0.84 3.48 5.20
CA THR A 55 -0.50 4.64 4.36
C THR A 55 -0.64 5.95 5.12
N GLU A 56 -1.68 6.11 5.94
CA GLU A 56 -1.87 7.28 6.80
C GLU A 56 -0.75 7.42 7.83
N GLU A 57 -0.37 6.33 8.50
CA GLU A 57 0.74 6.31 9.46
C GLU A 57 2.07 6.68 8.81
N ASN A 58 2.40 6.05 7.67
CA ASN A 58 3.61 6.34 6.90
C ASN A 58 3.63 7.76 6.31
N ALA A 59 2.45 8.32 6.00
CA ALA A 59 2.34 9.70 5.54
C ALA A 59 2.55 10.69 6.70
N GLU A 60 1.98 10.43 7.88
CA GLU A 60 2.20 11.24 9.07
C GLU A 60 3.68 11.26 9.46
N GLU A 61 4.36 10.10 9.48
CA GLU A 61 5.81 10.07 9.76
C GLU A 61 6.63 10.83 8.72
N ALA A 62 6.20 10.83 7.47
CA ALA A 62 6.91 11.49 6.38
C ALA A 62 6.65 13.00 6.34
N PHE A 63 5.45 13.47 6.69
CA PHE A 63 4.99 14.85 6.42
C PHE A 63 4.49 15.64 7.65
N GLY A 64 4.22 14.98 8.77
CA GLY A 64 3.76 15.58 10.03
C GLY A 64 4.84 16.32 10.82
#